data_AF-A0A1W9MHU8-F1
#
_entry.id   AF-A0A1W9MHU8-F1
#
_cell.length_a   1.000
_cell.length_b   1.000
_cell.length_c   1.000
_cell.angle_alpha   90.00
_cell.angle_beta   90.00
_cell.angle_gamma   90.00
#
_symmetry.space_group_name_H-M   'P 1'
#
loop_
_entity.id
_entity.type
_entity.pdbx_description
1 polymer ?
#
loop_
_entity_poly.entity_id
_entity_poly.type
_entity_poly.pdbx_seq_one_letter_code
_entity_poly.pdbx_strand_id
1 'polypeptide(L)'
;NSQQSFKISQELDSSYPDRLINEKDKLTKEEYNDRFNKLKEKQKKLADNGLYDLSKQKILDYSDTDSKALLVYLNDLEKKLGVFDNLLEKLELFTGILNERRFTFKRIQVDREKGFYFMTSREKELELNQLSSGEQHEVVLLYELIFNAKPNILVLIDEPEISLHITWQKEFLKDLLRIIKIQNIQVLIATHSPSIINDRWDLVYNLEKAQ
;
A
#
# COMPACT_ATOMS: atom_id res chain seq x y z
N ASN A 1 -2.44 -12.19 -5.56
CA ASN A 1 -2.19 -11.13 -6.57
C ASN A 1 -1.66 -11.67 -7.90
N SER A 2 -0.49 -12.35 -7.96
CA SER A 2 0.05 -12.88 -9.24
C SER A 2 -0.91 -13.86 -9.98
N GLN A 3 -1.48 -14.84 -9.27
CA GLN A 3 -2.44 -15.78 -9.86
C GLN A 3 -3.78 -15.14 -10.30
N GLN A 4 -4.25 -14.13 -9.57
CA GLN A 4 -5.47 -13.37 -9.95
C GLN A 4 -5.22 -12.49 -11.17
N SER A 5 -4.09 -11.79 -11.22
CA SER A 5 -3.67 -11.01 -12.39
C SER A 5 -3.54 -11.89 -13.63
N PHE A 6 -2.97 -13.10 -13.49
CA PHE A 6 -2.87 -14.06 -14.58
C PHE A 6 -4.23 -14.54 -15.10
N LYS A 7 -5.15 -14.92 -14.20
CA LYS A 7 -6.53 -15.30 -14.59
C LYS A 7 -7.27 -14.17 -15.29
N ILE A 8 -7.21 -12.96 -14.74
CA ILE A 8 -7.84 -11.78 -15.34
C ILE A 8 -7.22 -11.48 -16.71
N SER A 9 -5.91 -11.62 -16.89
CA SER A 9 -5.30 -11.46 -18.21
C SER A 9 -5.83 -12.50 -19.19
N GLN A 10 -5.89 -13.78 -18.82
CA GLN A 10 -6.40 -14.83 -19.72
C GLN A 10 -7.86 -14.58 -20.12
N GLU A 11 -8.71 -14.21 -19.17
CA GLU A 11 -10.11 -13.89 -19.44
C GLU A 11 -10.25 -12.70 -20.38
N LEU A 12 -9.53 -11.60 -20.11
CA LEU A 12 -9.55 -10.41 -20.96
C LEU A 12 -9.00 -10.71 -22.35
N ASP A 13 -7.90 -11.43 -22.47
CA ASP A 13 -7.27 -11.73 -23.76
C ASP A 13 -8.19 -12.65 -24.61
N SER A 14 -8.88 -13.62 -23.99
CA SER A 14 -9.82 -14.52 -24.69
C SER A 14 -11.08 -13.83 -25.23
N SER A 15 -11.55 -12.78 -24.55
CA SER A 15 -12.78 -12.05 -24.89
C SER A 15 -12.51 -10.71 -25.58
N TYR A 16 -11.24 -10.41 -25.89
CA TYR A 16 -10.81 -9.22 -26.60
C TYR A 16 -11.46 -9.08 -28.00
N PRO A 17 -11.53 -10.14 -28.84
CA PRO A 17 -12.14 -10.02 -30.17
C PRO A 17 -13.61 -9.63 -30.10
N ASP A 18 -14.38 -10.25 -29.20
CA ASP A 18 -15.81 -9.99 -29.02
C ASP A 18 -16.06 -8.58 -28.46
N ARG A 19 -15.23 -8.11 -27.53
CA ARG A 19 -15.32 -6.72 -27.02
C ARG A 19 -15.02 -5.71 -28.11
N LEU A 20 -13.97 -5.93 -28.90
CA LEU A 20 -13.58 -5.02 -29.97
C LEU A 20 -14.66 -4.88 -31.05
N ILE A 21 -15.29 -5.99 -31.44
CA ILE A 21 -16.33 -6.02 -32.46
C ILE A 21 -17.62 -5.35 -31.95
N ASN A 22 -17.96 -5.55 -30.68
CA ASN A 22 -19.18 -5.04 -30.07
C ASN A 22 -19.06 -3.59 -29.55
N GLU A 23 -17.85 -3.03 -29.48
CA GLU A 23 -17.63 -1.66 -28.98
C GLU A 23 -18.20 -0.63 -29.96
N LYS A 24 -19.21 0.12 -29.49
CA LYS A 24 -19.90 1.15 -30.28
C LYS A 24 -19.39 2.55 -29.96
N ASP A 25 -18.78 2.72 -28.81
CA ASP A 25 -18.31 4.01 -28.34
C ASP A 25 -16.97 4.39 -28.98
N LYS A 26 -16.76 5.70 -29.14
CA LYS A 26 -15.51 6.27 -29.60
C LYS A 26 -14.88 7.06 -28.47
N LEU A 27 -13.60 6.81 -28.25
CA LEU A 27 -12.80 7.57 -27.29
C LEU A 27 -12.34 8.87 -27.93
N THR A 28 -12.58 10.01 -27.27
CA THR A 28 -12.04 11.29 -27.72
C THR A 28 -10.55 11.41 -27.37
N LYS A 29 -9.81 12.25 -28.12
CA LYS A 29 -8.40 12.50 -27.84
C LYS A 29 -8.14 13.07 -26.43
N GLU A 30 -9.03 13.93 -25.95
CA GLU A 30 -8.94 14.50 -24.60
C GLU A 30 -9.13 13.43 -23.53
N GLU A 31 -10.16 12.59 -23.67
CA GLU A 31 -10.43 11.51 -22.73
C GLU A 31 -9.33 10.44 -22.73
N TYR A 32 -8.77 10.12 -23.91
CA TYR A 32 -7.61 9.24 -24.02
C TYR A 32 -6.43 9.78 -23.23
N ASN A 33 -6.08 11.05 -23.44
CA ASN A 33 -4.94 11.67 -22.78
C ASN A 33 -5.12 11.71 -21.25
N ASP A 34 -6.31 12.06 -20.75
CA ASP A 34 -6.57 12.09 -19.30
C ASP A 34 -6.45 10.70 -18.66
N ARG A 35 -7.12 9.68 -19.23
CA ARG A 35 -7.05 8.31 -18.73
C ARG A 35 -5.64 7.73 -18.84
N PHE A 36 -4.97 7.96 -19.96
CA PHE A 36 -3.61 7.48 -20.17
C PHE A 36 -2.62 8.10 -19.18
N ASN A 37 -2.76 9.40 -18.87
CA ASN A 37 -1.94 10.06 -17.85
C ASN A 37 -2.19 9.46 -16.46
N LYS A 38 -3.44 9.26 -16.05
CA LYS A 38 -3.79 8.60 -14.77
C LYS A 38 -3.21 7.19 -14.68
N LEU A 39 -3.29 6.42 -15.77
CA LEU A 39 -2.70 5.09 -15.85
C LEU A 39 -1.18 5.13 -15.73
N LYS A 40 -0.53 6.10 -16.38
CA LYS A 40 0.92 6.28 -16.29
C LYS A 40 1.38 6.60 -14.87
N GLU A 41 0.65 7.47 -14.17
CA GLU A 41 0.92 7.76 -12.76
C GLU A 41 0.73 6.52 -11.88
N LYS A 42 -0.34 5.77 -12.09
CA LYS A 42 -0.60 4.51 -11.38
C LYS A 42 0.49 3.46 -11.63
N GLN A 43 0.92 3.31 -12.89
CA GLN A 43 2.01 2.40 -13.26
C GLN A 43 3.33 2.81 -12.59
N LYS A 44 3.62 4.11 -12.53
CA LYS A 44 4.79 4.61 -11.82
C LYS A 44 4.73 4.27 -10.33
N LYS A 45 3.60 4.54 -9.67
CA LYS A 45 3.41 4.17 -8.25
C LYS A 45 3.58 2.67 -8.00
N LEU A 46 3.02 1.84 -8.89
CA LEU A 46 3.18 0.39 -8.80
C LEU A 46 4.64 -0.04 -9.00
N ALA A 47 5.37 0.60 -9.92
CA ALA A 47 6.78 0.33 -10.15
C ALA A 47 7.66 0.77 -8.97
N ASP A 48 7.40 1.95 -8.41
CA ASP A 48 8.10 2.48 -7.23
C ASP A 48 7.91 1.56 -5.99
N ASN A 49 6.83 0.76 -5.97
CA ASN A 49 6.54 -0.24 -4.94
C ASN A 49 6.88 -1.68 -5.37
N GLY A 50 7.65 -1.88 -6.45
CA GLY A 50 8.09 -3.21 -6.91
C GLY A 50 6.99 -4.11 -7.48
N LEU A 51 5.79 -3.58 -7.72
CA LEU A 51 4.62 -4.34 -8.18
C LEU A 51 4.46 -4.36 -9.72
N TYR A 52 5.13 -3.46 -10.43
CA TYR A 52 5.00 -3.34 -11.89
C TYR A 52 6.34 -3.07 -12.56
N ASP A 53 6.47 -3.54 -13.79
CA ASP A 53 7.67 -3.39 -14.61
C ASP A 53 7.39 -2.43 -15.77
N LEU A 54 7.96 -1.23 -15.68
CA LEU A 54 7.78 -0.18 -16.68
C LEU A 54 8.39 -0.52 -18.04
N SER A 55 9.33 -1.47 -18.11
CA SER A 55 9.95 -1.88 -19.38
C SER A 55 8.96 -2.53 -20.36
N LYS A 56 7.81 -2.99 -19.87
CA LYS A 56 6.74 -3.60 -20.67
C LYS A 56 5.75 -2.59 -21.25
N GLN A 57 5.90 -1.30 -20.94
CA GLN A 57 4.97 -0.28 -21.41
C GLN A 57 5.19 0.01 -22.90
N LYS A 58 4.21 -0.38 -23.74
CA LYS A 58 4.10 0.16 -25.09
C LYS A 58 3.34 1.48 -25.01
N ILE A 59 4.01 2.57 -25.37
CA ILE A 59 3.35 3.86 -25.58
C ILE A 59 2.60 3.74 -26.91
N LEU A 60 1.27 3.76 -26.84
CA LEU A 60 0.44 3.86 -28.02
C LEU A 60 0.07 5.33 -28.20
N ASP A 61 0.28 5.85 -29.40
CA ASP A 61 -0.19 7.19 -29.75
C ASP A 61 -1.69 7.14 -30.05
N TYR A 62 -2.40 8.23 -29.76
CA TYR A 62 -3.81 8.35 -30.11
C TYR A 62 -3.99 8.32 -31.63
N SER A 63 -4.90 7.45 -32.09
CA SER A 63 -5.33 7.34 -33.48
C SER A 63 -6.85 7.33 -33.53
N ASP A 64 -7.44 8.21 -34.34
CA ASP A 64 -8.90 8.34 -34.45
C ASP A 64 -9.53 7.09 -35.09
N THR A 65 -8.80 6.47 -36.04
CA THR A 65 -9.21 5.22 -36.71
C THR A 65 -9.23 4.04 -35.77
N ASP A 66 -8.38 4.05 -34.74
CA ASP A 66 -8.22 2.97 -33.77
C ASP A 66 -8.81 3.32 -32.39
N SER A 67 -9.60 4.39 -32.31
CA SER A 67 -10.22 4.89 -31.06
C SER A 67 -10.95 3.80 -30.27
N LYS A 68 -11.63 2.88 -30.97
CA LYS A 68 -12.28 1.70 -30.36
C LYS A 68 -11.30 0.71 -29.75
N ALA A 69 -10.22 0.40 -30.47
CA ALA A 69 -9.18 -0.51 -29.99
C ALA A 69 -8.43 0.10 -28.79
N LEU A 70 -8.17 1.40 -28.83
CA LEU A 70 -7.57 2.14 -27.72
C LEU A 70 -8.49 2.14 -26.49
N LEU A 71 -9.80 2.30 -26.66
CA LEU A 71 -10.77 2.22 -25.56
C LEU A 71 -10.75 0.85 -24.86
N VAL A 72 -10.85 -0.24 -25.64
CA VAL A 72 -10.80 -1.61 -25.11
C VAL A 72 -9.46 -1.87 -24.43
N TYR A 73 -8.36 -1.43 -25.03
CA TYR A 73 -7.03 -1.54 -24.45
C TYR A 73 -6.90 -0.82 -23.11
N LEU A 74 -7.36 0.44 -23.02
CA LEU A 74 -7.33 1.21 -21.77
C LEU A 74 -8.17 0.54 -20.69
N ASN A 75 -9.40 0.10 -21.02
CA ASN A 75 -10.27 -0.61 -20.08
C ASN A 75 -9.63 -1.91 -19.56
N ASP A 76 -8.99 -2.66 -20.45
CA ASP A 76 -8.29 -3.90 -20.08
C ASP A 76 -7.07 -3.61 -19.19
N LEU A 77 -6.30 -2.55 -19.49
CA LEU A 77 -5.19 -2.11 -18.65
C LEU A 77 -5.67 -1.66 -17.27
N GLU A 78 -6.72 -0.84 -17.20
CA GLU A 78 -7.30 -0.38 -15.93
C GLU A 78 -7.70 -1.56 -15.05
N LYS A 79 -8.36 -2.57 -15.63
CA LYS A 79 -8.72 -3.80 -14.92
C LYS A 79 -7.49 -4.61 -14.49
N LYS A 80 -6.50 -4.79 -15.37
CA LYS A 80 -5.26 -5.54 -15.06
C LYS A 80 -4.49 -4.88 -13.91
N LEU A 81 -4.41 -3.56 -13.90
CA LEU A 81 -3.73 -2.80 -12.84
C LEU A 81 -4.55 -2.70 -11.56
N GLY A 82 -5.89 -2.67 -11.66
CA GLY A 82 -6.80 -2.58 -10.51
C GLY A 82 -6.65 -3.71 -9.48
N VAL A 83 -6.16 -4.87 -9.91
CA VAL A 83 -5.85 -6.02 -9.02
C VAL A 83 -4.82 -5.66 -7.95
N PHE A 84 -3.96 -4.67 -8.21
CA PHE A 84 -2.91 -4.26 -7.29
C PHE A 84 -3.35 -3.16 -6.33
N ASP A 85 -4.54 -2.57 -6.48
CA ASP A 85 -4.94 -1.36 -5.74
C ASP A 85 -4.89 -1.55 -4.23
N ASN A 86 -5.47 -2.65 -3.74
CA ASN A 86 -5.45 -2.99 -2.31
C ASN A 86 -4.01 -3.21 -1.79
N LEU A 87 -3.15 -3.88 -2.57
CA LEU A 87 -1.77 -4.10 -2.15
C LEU A 87 -0.95 -2.81 -2.19
N LEU A 88 -1.18 -1.97 -3.20
CA LEU A 88 -0.53 -0.67 -3.33
C LEU A 88 -0.89 0.23 -2.16
N GLU A 89 -2.17 0.32 -1.78
CA GLU A 89 -2.60 1.10 -0.62
C GLU A 89 -1.94 0.64 0.68
N LYS A 90 -1.85 -0.70 0.88
CA LYS A 90 -1.14 -1.29 2.02
C LYS A 90 0.36 -0.97 2.01
N LEU A 91 1.02 -1.04 0.86
CA LEU A 91 2.45 -0.72 0.72
C LEU A 91 2.74 0.77 0.90
N GLU A 92 1.92 1.65 0.33
CA GLU A 92 2.03 3.10 0.51
C GLU A 92 1.84 3.47 1.99
N LEU A 93 0.89 2.84 2.69
CA LEU A 93 0.72 3.02 4.13
C LEU A 93 1.96 2.54 4.90
N PHE A 94 2.41 1.31 4.65
CA PHE A 94 3.55 0.71 5.35
C PHE A 94 4.85 1.50 5.14
N THR A 95 5.18 1.81 3.89
CA THR A 95 6.37 2.60 3.56
C THR A 95 6.26 4.04 4.03
N GLY A 96 5.06 4.64 3.96
CA GLY A 96 4.78 5.99 4.45
C GLY A 96 5.02 6.09 5.95
N ILE A 97 4.42 5.21 6.74
CA ILE A 97 4.60 5.14 8.20
C ILE A 97 6.09 5.03 8.54
N LEU A 98 6.81 4.08 7.93
CA LEU A 98 8.23 3.83 8.22
C LEU A 98 9.16 4.98 7.77
N ASN A 99 8.84 5.67 6.67
CA ASN A 99 9.69 6.75 6.15
C ASN A 99 9.37 8.14 6.76
N GLU A 100 8.16 8.38 7.26
CA GLU A 100 7.70 9.73 7.63
C GLU A 100 8.46 10.36 8.80
N ARG A 101 8.98 9.57 9.77
CA ARG A 101 9.79 10.08 10.92
C ARG A 101 10.40 8.99 11.81
N ARG A 102 10.40 7.75 11.35
CA ARG A 102 10.54 6.59 12.23
C ARG A 102 11.98 6.04 12.24
N PHE A 103 12.61 5.92 11.08
CA PHE A 103 14.03 5.64 10.96
C PHE A 103 14.88 6.91 10.87
N THR A 104 15.64 7.23 11.91
CA THR A 104 16.63 8.31 11.78
C THR A 104 17.74 7.83 10.83
N PHE A 105 17.87 8.47 9.66
CA PHE A 105 18.89 8.15 8.64
C PHE A 105 18.73 6.80 7.91
N LYS A 106 17.56 6.16 7.94
CA LYS A 106 17.28 4.98 7.09
C LYS A 106 15.96 5.14 6.35
N ARG A 107 15.83 4.45 5.22
CA ARG A 107 14.65 4.49 4.34
C ARG A 107 14.31 3.06 3.94
N ILE A 108 13.02 2.74 3.92
CA ILE A 108 12.55 1.49 3.34
C ILE A 108 12.35 1.67 1.84
N GLN A 109 12.80 0.69 1.08
CA GLN A 109 12.54 0.55 -0.35
C GLN A 109 11.97 -0.83 -0.64
N VAL A 110 11.20 -0.93 -1.72
CA VAL A 110 10.59 -2.18 -2.16
C VAL A 110 11.09 -2.47 -3.56
N ASP A 111 11.70 -3.63 -3.71
CA ASP A 111 12.14 -4.17 -4.99
C ASP A 111 11.37 -5.45 -5.31
N ARG A 112 11.22 -5.72 -6.61
CA ARG A 112 10.44 -6.85 -7.10
C ARG A 112 11.13 -8.19 -6.87
N GLU A 113 12.46 -8.24 -6.92
CA GLU A 113 13.24 -9.47 -6.76
C GLU A 113 13.62 -9.71 -5.30
N LYS A 114 14.04 -8.64 -4.61
CA LYS A 114 14.50 -8.72 -3.21
C LYS A 114 13.38 -8.57 -2.18
N GLY A 115 12.22 -8.01 -2.55
CA GLY A 115 11.20 -7.61 -1.61
C GLY A 115 11.55 -6.28 -0.93
N PHE A 116 11.21 -6.11 0.34
CA PHE A 116 11.55 -4.88 1.07
C PHE A 116 12.95 -4.95 1.67
N TYR A 117 13.70 -3.86 1.56
CA TYR A 117 15.03 -3.68 2.15
C TYR A 117 15.18 -2.26 2.68
N PHE A 118 16.20 -2.07 3.51
CA PHE A 118 16.48 -0.78 4.13
C PHE A 118 17.73 -0.17 3.52
N MET A 119 17.77 1.14 3.45
CA MET A 119 18.94 1.88 2.96
C MET A 119 19.30 2.98 3.94
N THR A 120 20.59 3.09 4.26
CA THR A 120 21.09 4.19 5.10
C THR A 120 21.17 5.51 4.32
N SER A 121 21.34 6.63 5.03
CA SER A 121 21.65 7.94 4.43
C SER A 121 22.95 7.96 3.60
N ARG A 122 23.81 6.95 3.74
CA ARG A 122 25.04 6.77 2.96
C ARG A 122 24.87 5.76 1.83
N GLU A 123 23.63 5.48 1.42
CA GLU A 123 23.27 4.55 0.34
C GLU A 123 23.72 3.09 0.56
N LYS A 124 24.07 2.73 1.81
CA LYS A 124 24.34 1.34 2.17
C LYS A 124 23.03 0.58 2.37
N GLU A 125 22.87 -0.53 1.65
CA GLU A 125 21.80 -1.51 1.84
C GLU A 125 21.93 -2.21 3.19
N LEU A 126 20.80 -2.40 3.87
CA LEU A 126 20.68 -3.07 5.15
C LEU A 126 19.56 -4.12 5.09
N GLU A 127 19.87 -5.29 5.64
CA GLU A 127 18.88 -6.32 5.91
C GLU A 127 18.09 -6.01 7.19
N LEU A 128 16.92 -6.64 7.35
CA LEU A 128 16.07 -6.47 8.53
C LEU A 128 16.82 -6.77 9.84
N ASN A 129 17.67 -7.80 9.85
CA ASN A 129 18.48 -8.22 11.01
C ASN A 129 19.56 -7.20 11.42
N GLN A 130 19.85 -6.21 10.57
CA GLN A 130 20.82 -5.14 10.82
C GLN A 130 20.17 -3.86 11.39
N LEU A 131 18.85 -3.87 11.55
CA LEU A 131 18.14 -2.83 12.29
C LEU A 131 18.30 -3.04 13.81
N SER A 132 18.04 -1.99 14.59
CA SER A 132 17.97 -2.14 16.05
C SER A 132 16.79 -3.03 16.45
N SER A 133 16.82 -3.65 17.63
CA SER A 133 15.74 -4.54 18.08
C SER A 133 14.36 -3.85 18.14
N GLY A 134 14.31 -2.57 18.53
CA GLY A 134 13.07 -1.78 18.50
C GLY A 134 12.56 -1.58 17.08
N GLU A 135 13.44 -1.15 16.17
CA GLU A 135 13.14 -0.99 14.74
C GLU A 135 12.63 -2.29 14.10
N GLN A 136 13.23 -3.45 14.44
CA GLN A 136 12.78 -4.76 13.95
C GLN A 136 11.38 -5.09 14.45
N HIS A 137 11.14 -4.92 15.75
CA HIS A 137 9.84 -5.19 16.36
C HIS A 137 8.74 -4.33 15.73
N GLU A 138 9.03 -3.06 15.48
CA GLU A 138 8.12 -2.11 14.85
C GLU A 138 7.76 -2.50 13.41
N VAL A 139 8.75 -2.89 12.61
CA VAL A 139 8.51 -3.36 11.23
C VAL A 139 7.62 -4.60 11.25
N VAL A 140 7.87 -5.54 12.16
CA VAL A 140 7.08 -6.77 12.30
C VAL A 140 5.65 -6.44 12.73
N LEU A 141 5.46 -5.60 13.75
CA LEU A 141 4.13 -5.20 14.23
C LEU A 141 3.31 -4.52 13.13
N LEU A 142 3.90 -3.57 12.41
CA LEU A 142 3.23 -2.90 11.30
C LEU A 142 2.89 -3.87 10.17
N TYR A 143 3.80 -4.81 9.88
CA TYR A 143 3.57 -5.82 8.87
C TYR A 143 2.36 -6.71 9.24
N GLU A 144 2.32 -7.20 10.48
CA GLU A 144 1.20 -8.01 10.98
C GLU A 144 -0.13 -7.25 10.89
N LEU A 145 -0.15 -6.00 11.35
CA LEU A 145 -1.36 -5.18 11.34
C LEU A 145 -1.84 -4.81 9.94
N ILE A 146 -0.95 -4.61 8.96
CA ILE A 146 -1.31 -4.13 7.62
C ILE A 146 -1.54 -5.29 6.63
N PHE A 147 -0.75 -6.35 6.71
CA PHE A 147 -0.77 -7.43 5.72
C PHE A 147 -1.47 -8.69 6.20
N ASN A 148 -1.39 -9.02 7.49
CA ASN A 148 -1.93 -10.28 8.03
C ASN A 148 -3.28 -10.11 8.74
N ALA A 149 -3.56 -8.94 9.30
CA ALA A 149 -4.85 -8.67 9.93
C ALA A 149 -5.99 -8.80 8.89
N LYS A 150 -6.97 -9.62 9.23
CA LYS A 150 -8.19 -9.78 8.43
C LYS A 150 -9.20 -8.69 8.80
N PRO A 151 -10.04 -8.23 7.87
CA PRO A 151 -11.13 -7.33 8.20
C PRO A 151 -12.08 -7.93 9.24
N ASN A 152 -12.70 -7.06 10.04
CA ASN A 152 -13.68 -7.38 11.09
C ASN A 152 -13.14 -8.25 12.24
N ILE A 153 -11.85 -8.14 12.57
CA ILE A 153 -11.28 -8.79 13.75
C ILE A 153 -11.02 -7.78 14.87
N LEU A 154 -10.92 -8.30 16.10
CA LEU A 154 -10.41 -7.58 17.26
C LEU A 154 -8.93 -7.91 17.45
N VAL A 155 -8.10 -6.89 17.43
CA VAL A 155 -6.67 -6.97 17.77
C VAL A 155 -6.49 -6.50 19.21
N LEU A 156 -5.81 -7.31 20.01
CA LEU A 156 -5.43 -6.97 21.38
C LEU A 156 -3.93 -6.69 21.41
N ILE A 157 -3.54 -5.54 21.93
CA ILE A 157 -2.14 -5.13 22.05
C ILE A 157 -1.86 -4.85 23.53
N ASP A 158 -0.87 -5.53 24.08
CA ASP A 158 -0.45 -5.39 25.47
C ASP A 158 0.93 -4.70 25.54
N GLU A 159 1.03 -3.68 26.37
CA GLU A 159 2.23 -2.85 26.60
C GLU A 159 3.05 -2.52 25.34
N PRO A 160 2.43 -1.90 24.29
CA PRO A 160 3.14 -1.58 23.06
C PRO A 160 4.36 -0.66 23.29
N GLU A 161 4.43 0.09 24.40
CA GLU A 161 5.52 1.00 24.72
C GLU A 161 6.87 0.33 24.97
N ILE A 162 6.92 -0.94 25.40
CA ILE A 162 8.16 -1.58 25.88
C ILE A 162 9.24 -1.61 24.79
N SER A 163 8.82 -1.76 23.53
CA SER A 163 9.72 -1.89 22.39
C SER A 163 9.87 -0.60 21.58
N LEU A 164 9.14 0.47 21.93
CA LEU A 164 9.03 1.70 21.13
C LEU A 164 9.84 2.86 21.72
N HIS A 165 10.59 3.54 20.85
CA HIS A 165 11.22 4.81 21.22
C HIS A 165 10.15 5.88 21.51
N ILE A 166 10.45 6.87 22.37
CA ILE A 166 9.47 7.88 22.82
C ILE A 166 8.80 8.65 21.67
N THR A 167 9.54 8.94 20.60
CA THR A 167 9.01 9.59 19.40
C THR A 167 7.94 8.73 18.72
N TRP A 168 8.10 7.41 18.76
CA TRP A 168 7.19 6.46 18.13
C TRP A 168 5.94 6.23 18.97
N GLN A 169 6.08 6.21 20.30
CA GLN A 169 4.93 6.13 21.21
C GLN A 169 3.93 7.26 20.90
N LYS A 170 4.41 8.49 20.69
CA LYS A 170 3.57 9.65 20.39
C LYS A 170 2.78 9.56 19.07
N GLU A 171 3.32 8.91 18.05
CA GLU A 171 2.65 8.75 16.75
C GLU A 171 1.90 7.42 16.64
N PHE A 172 2.04 6.52 17.62
CA PHE A 172 1.52 5.15 17.57
C PHE A 172 0.01 5.12 17.30
N LEU A 173 -0.79 5.83 18.10
CA LEU A 173 -2.25 5.86 17.94
C LEU A 173 -2.67 6.46 16.59
N LYS A 174 -1.98 7.50 16.13
CA LYS A 174 -2.30 8.14 14.85
C LYS A 174 -2.09 7.18 13.69
N ASP A 175 -1.00 6.43 13.69
CA ASP A 175 -0.73 5.46 12.63
C ASP A 175 -1.61 4.23 12.76
N LEU A 176 -1.90 3.78 13.98
CA LEU A 176 -2.87 2.71 14.22
C LEU A 176 -4.26 3.07 13.69
N LEU A 177 -4.71 4.31 13.85
CA LEU A 177 -6.00 4.78 13.31
C LEU A 177 -6.02 4.78 11.78
N ARG A 178 -4.90 5.06 11.12
CA ARG A 178 -4.78 4.90 9.65
C ARG A 178 -4.93 3.43 9.25
N ILE A 179 -4.27 2.54 9.98
CA ILE A 179 -4.34 1.08 9.73
C ILE A 179 -5.76 0.56 9.96
N ILE A 180 -6.41 0.97 11.06
CA ILE A 180 -7.80 0.61 11.39
C ILE A 180 -8.74 0.95 10.23
N LYS A 181 -8.60 2.13 9.64
CA LYS A 181 -9.44 2.57 8.50
C LYS A 181 -9.25 1.71 7.26
N ILE A 182 -8.02 1.35 6.93
CA ILE A 182 -7.69 0.59 5.71
C ILE A 182 -8.02 -0.90 5.88
N GLN A 183 -7.72 -1.49 7.04
CA GLN A 183 -7.98 -2.91 7.28
C GLN A 183 -9.39 -3.20 7.78
N ASN A 184 -10.14 -2.19 8.21
CA ASN A 184 -11.43 -2.34 8.86
C ASN A 184 -11.36 -3.31 10.05
N ILE A 185 -10.51 -2.98 11.03
CA ILE A 185 -10.28 -3.78 12.25
C ILE A 185 -10.64 -2.99 13.51
N GLN A 186 -10.91 -3.68 14.61
CA GLN A 186 -11.03 -3.07 15.93
C GLN A 186 -9.77 -3.36 16.73
N VAL A 187 -9.31 -2.39 17.53
CA VAL A 187 -8.10 -2.55 18.35
C VAL A 187 -8.40 -2.16 19.79
N LEU A 188 -7.96 -2.98 20.74
CA LEU A 188 -7.95 -2.69 22.18
C LEU A 188 -6.49 -2.72 22.67
N ILE A 189 -6.10 -1.68 23.37
CA ILE A 189 -4.72 -1.51 23.88
C ILE A 189 -4.76 -1.46 25.40
N ALA A 190 -3.91 -2.28 26.03
CA ALA A 190 -3.51 -2.08 27.41
C ALA A 190 -2.14 -1.39 27.42
N THR A 191 -2.03 -0.26 28.12
CA THR A 191 -0.80 0.53 28.19
C THR A 191 -0.71 1.28 29.51
N HIS A 192 0.50 1.44 30.01
CA HIS A 192 0.84 2.32 31.13
C HIS A 192 1.44 3.64 30.65
N SER A 193 1.74 3.80 29.35
CA SER A 193 2.41 4.97 28.80
C SER A 193 1.43 6.09 28.42
N PRO A 194 1.48 7.26 29.09
CA PRO A 194 0.73 8.43 28.65
C PRO A 194 1.19 8.94 27.27
N SER A 195 2.42 8.59 26.87
CA SER A 195 2.97 9.00 25.57
C SER A 195 2.27 8.33 24.40
N ILE A 196 1.72 7.13 24.59
CA ILE A 196 0.91 6.45 23.58
C ILE A 196 -0.45 7.11 23.45
N ILE A 197 -1.08 7.45 24.59
CA ILE A 197 -2.38 8.16 24.64
C ILE A 197 -2.26 9.52 23.95
N ASN A 198 -1.16 10.23 24.19
CA ASN A 198 -0.88 11.56 23.66
C ASN A 198 -2.07 12.53 23.93
N ASP A 199 -2.75 12.99 22.88
CA ASP A 199 -3.91 13.89 22.93
C ASP A 199 -5.26 13.15 22.85
N ARG A 200 -5.28 11.81 22.76
CA ARG A 200 -6.47 10.98 22.53
C ARG A 200 -7.08 10.40 23.80
N TRP A 201 -7.26 11.24 24.82
CA TRP A 201 -7.93 10.86 26.07
C TRP A 201 -9.39 10.49 25.88
N ASP A 202 -10.01 10.91 24.77
CA ASP A 202 -11.36 10.51 24.35
C ASP A 202 -11.52 9.00 24.12
N LEU A 203 -10.42 8.30 23.88
CA LEU A 203 -10.40 6.85 23.64
C LEU A 203 -10.05 6.02 24.90
N VAL A 204 -9.79 6.66 26.04
CA VAL A 204 -9.24 6.01 27.22
C VAL A 204 -10.34 5.58 28.19
N TYR A 205 -10.23 4.35 28.68
CA TYR A 205 -11.01 3.86 29.80
C TYR A 205 -10.07 3.56 30.98
N ASN A 206 -10.21 4.32 32.07
CA ASN A 206 -9.40 4.11 33.26
C ASN A 206 -9.94 2.92 34.07
N LEU A 207 -9.03 2.02 34.48
CA LEU A 207 -9.34 0.83 35.27
C LEU A 207 -9.23 1.06 36.78
N GLU A 208 -9.14 2.31 37.24
CA GLU A 208 -9.13 2.59 38.69
C GLU A 208 -10.39 2.01 39.35
N LYS A 209 -10.20 1.38 40.52
CA LYS A 209 -11.33 0.90 41.32
C LYS A 209 -12.19 2.10 41.69
N ALA A 210 -13.48 2.04 41.37
CA ALA A 210 -14.46 2.94 41.95
C ALA A 210 -14.29 2.91 43.49
N GLN A 211 -13.90 4.06 44.06
CA GLN A 211 -13.82 4.26 45.51
C GLN A 211 -15.21 4.34 46.12
#